data_AF-A0A6I4PZM7-F1
#
_entry.id   AF-A0A6I4PZM7-F1
#
_cell.length_a   1.000
_cell.length_b   1.000
_cell.length_c   1.000
_cell.angle_alpha   90.00
_cell.angle_beta   90.00
_cell.angle_gamma   90.00
#
_symmetry.space_group_name_H-M   'P 1'
#
loop_
_entity.id
_entity.type
_entity.pdbx_description
1 polymer ?
#
loop_
_entity_poly.entity_id
_entity_poly.type
_entity_poly.pdbx_seq_one_letter_code
_entity_poly.pdbx_strand_id
1 'polypeptide(L)' 'MITAMFLFRSNKKTYTVEDFEDNKEILDKYRKKCENGEIDGDSLNCQNSHKAMIGLSRPTNTGKWTD' A
#
# COMPACT_ATOMS: atom_id res chain seq x y z
N MET A 1 -14.43 23.78 28.21
CA MET A 1 -14.38 23.58 26.75
C MET A 1 -13.46 22.41 26.47
N ILE A 2 -13.99 21.24 26.10
CA ILE A 2 -13.16 20.13 25.61
C ILE A 2 -13.06 20.33 24.10
N THR A 3 -11.95 20.92 23.65
CA THR A 3 -11.63 21.03 22.25
C THR A 3 -11.40 19.61 21.74
N ALA A 4 -12.43 19.00 21.18
CA ALA A 4 -12.27 17.79 20.39
C ALA A 4 -11.40 18.18 19.20
N MET A 5 -10.09 17.93 19.32
CA MET A 5 -9.20 17.88 18.18
C MET A 5 -9.64 16.66 17.37
N PHE A 6 -10.70 16.85 16.56
CA PHE A 6 -10.87 16.07 15.36
C PHE A 6 -9.60 16.33 14.56
N LEU A 7 -8.61 15.47 14.76
CA LEU A 7 -7.49 15.32 13.85
C LEU A 7 -8.16 15.11 12.50
N PHE A 8 -8.16 16.17 11.70
CA PHE A 8 -8.48 16.05 10.29
C PHE A 8 -7.53 14.97 9.79
N ARG A 9 -8.06 13.75 9.68
CA ARG A 9 -7.47 12.71 8.85
C ARG A 9 -7.57 13.33 7.48
N SER A 10 -6.52 14.09 7.14
CA SER A 10 -6.29 14.62 5.81
C SER A 10 -6.75 13.51 4.89
N ASN A 11 -7.70 13.79 3.99
CA ASN A 11 -8.29 12.82 3.06
C ASN A 11 -7.17 12.31 2.13
N LYS A 12 -6.21 11.58 2.70
CA LYS A 12 -5.09 10.95 2.03
C LYS A 12 -5.77 9.90 1.17
N LYS A 13 -5.66 10.09 -0.14
CA LYS A 13 -6.13 9.11 -1.12
C LYS A 13 -5.66 7.73 -0.67
N THR A 14 -6.64 6.84 -0.52
CA THR A 14 -6.37 5.42 -0.31
C THR A 14 -6.18 4.81 -1.68
N TYR A 15 -5.02 4.22 -1.92
CA TYR A 15 -4.71 3.47 -3.12
C TYR A 15 -5.06 1.99 -2.90
N THR A 16 -5.67 1.35 -3.89
CA THR A 16 -5.94 -0.09 -3.85
C THR A 16 -4.66 -0.89 -4.09
N VAL A 17 -4.72 -2.21 -3.96
CA VAL A 17 -3.59 -3.08 -4.31
C VAL A 17 -3.29 -2.97 -5.82
N GLU A 18 -4.32 -2.98 -6.66
CA GLU A 18 -4.22 -2.83 -8.11
C GLU A 18 -3.56 -1.51 -8.51
N ASP A 19 -3.92 -0.38 -7.86
CA ASP A 19 -3.28 0.91 -8.10
C ASP A 19 -1.75 0.86 -7.90
N PHE A 20 -1.30 0.08 -6.92
CA PHE A 20 0.13 -0.10 -6.62
C PHE A 20 0.82 -1.09 -7.57
N GLU A 21 0.10 -2.12 -8.02
CA GLU A 21 0.60 -3.08 -9.01
C GLU A 21 0.79 -2.40 -10.38
N ASP A 22 -0.16 -1.54 -10.77
CA ASP A 22 -0.14 -0.80 -12.03
C ASP A 22 0.84 0.38 -12.01
N ASN A 23 1.17 0.92 -10.83
CA ASN A 23 2.06 2.08 -10.70
C ASN A 23 3.22 1.85 -9.71
N LYS A 24 4.34 1.40 -10.27
CA LYS A 24 5.59 1.17 -9.53
C LYS A 24 6.14 2.40 -8.83
N GLU A 25 5.94 3.60 -9.37
CA GLU A 25 6.41 4.85 -8.75
C GLU A 25 5.63 5.14 -7.46
N ILE A 26 4.30 4.98 -7.51
CA ILE A 26 3.44 5.16 -6.34
C ILE A 26 3.74 4.08 -5.28
N LEU A 27 3.98 2.84 -5.71
CA LEU A 27 4.39 1.75 -4.82
C LEU A 27 5.70 2.06 -4.07
N ASP A 28 6.77 2.41 -4.79
CA ASP A 28 8.07 2.73 -4.17
C ASP A 28 7.97 3.92 -3.21
N LYS A 29 7.25 4.97 -3.62
CA LYS A 29 7.01 6.16 -2.79
C LYS A 29 6.30 5.81 -1.50
N TYR A 30 5.24 5.01 -1.54
CA TYR A 30 4.49 4.66 -0.34
C TYR A 30 5.26 3.69 0.54
N ARG A 31 6.00 2.73 -0.03
CA ARG A 31 6.89 1.86 0.75
C ARG A 31 7.90 2.66 1.57
N LYS A 32 8.62 3.59 0.94
CA LYS A 32 9.57 4.47 1.64
C LYS A 32 8.90 5.28 2.75
N LYS A 33 7.72 5.81 2.50
CA LYS A 33 6.95 6.55 3.51
C LYS A 33 6.54 5.69 4.70
N CYS A 34 6.17 4.44 4.46
CA CYS A 34 5.86 3.48 5.52
C CYS A 34 7.12 3.12 6.33
N GLU A 35 8.24 2.85 5.65
CA GLU A 35 9.53 2.53 6.28
C GLU A 35 10.10 3.70 7.10
N ASN A 36 9.91 4.94 6.62
CA ASN A 36 10.34 6.16 7.31
C ASN A 36 9.39 6.61 8.44
N GLY A 37 8.24 5.97 8.61
CA GLY A 37 7.22 6.39 9.60
C GLY A 37 6.49 7.71 9.25
N GLU A 38 6.58 8.18 7.99
CA GLU A 38 5.82 9.34 7.51
C GLU A 38 4.31 9.05 7.38
N ILE A 39 3.98 7.76 7.30
CA ILE A 39 2.63 7.23 7.35
C ILE A 39 2.63 6.11 8.39
N ASP A 40 1.55 6.03 9.17
CA ASP A 40 1.29 4.91 10.06
C ASP A 40 1.45 3.57 9.32
N GLY A 41 2.25 2.66 9.87
CA GLY A 41 2.49 1.33 9.32
C GLY A 41 1.20 0.51 9.20
N ASP A 42 0.23 0.76 10.08
CA ASP A 42 -1.09 0.13 10.04
C ASP A 42 -2.06 0.84 9.09
N SER A 43 -1.63 1.91 8.41
CA SER A 43 -2.46 2.57 7.42
C SER A 43 -2.79 1.64 6.25
N LEU A 44 -4.00 1.83 5.71
CA LEU A 44 -4.48 1.03 4.58
C LEU A 44 -3.55 1.14 3.36
N ASN A 45 -2.89 2.29 3.16
CA ASN A 45 -1.91 2.46 2.09
C ASN A 45 -0.64 1.62 2.32
N CYS A 46 -0.13 1.54 3.55
CA CYS A 46 1.02 0.68 3.86
C CYS A 46 0.66 -0.80 3.68
N GLN A 47 -0.50 -1.22 4.20
CA GLN A 47 -1.00 -2.58 4.02
C GLN A 47 -1.17 -2.95 2.53
N ASN A 48 -1.77 -2.08 1.73
CA ASN A 48 -1.99 -2.33 0.30
C ASN A 48 -0.67 -2.31 -0.49
N SER A 49 0.25 -1.40 -0.19
CA SER A 49 1.58 -1.37 -0.83
C SER A 49 2.39 -2.66 -0.55
N HIS A 50 2.30 -3.19 0.68
CA HIS A 50 2.98 -4.43 1.04
C HIS A 50 2.37 -5.65 0.32
N LYS A 51 1.03 -5.71 0.24
CA LYS A 51 0.32 -6.76 -0.52
C LYS A 51 0.69 -6.73 -2.01
N ALA A 52 0.72 -5.55 -2.63
CA ALA A 52 1.13 -5.39 -4.02
C ALA A 52 2.58 -5.86 -4.25
N MET A 53 3.49 -5.54 -3.32
CA MET A 53 4.87 -6.01 -3.42
C MET A 53 4.97 -7.55 -3.36
N ILE A 54 4.20 -8.20 -2.48
CA ILE A 54 4.13 -9.67 -2.43
C ILE A 54 3.52 -10.24 -3.72
N GLY A 55 2.47 -9.61 -4.25
CA GLY A 55 1.82 -10.00 -5.51
C GLY A 55 2.78 -9.97 -6.69
N LEU A 56 3.53 -8.87 -6.85
CA LEU A 56 4.55 -8.69 -7.88
C LEU A 56 5.76 -9.63 -7.71
N SER A 57 6.07 -10.02 -6.47
CA SER A 57 7.20 -10.92 -6.17
C SER A 57 6.83 -12.39 -6.29
N ARG A 58 5.54 -12.74 -6.29
CA ARG A 58 5.10 -14.12 -6.50
C ARG A 58 5.39 -14.47 -7.96
N PRO A 59 6.24 -15.47 -8.24
CA PRO A 59 6.27 -16.03 -9.59
C PRO A 59 4.86 -16.53 -9.90
N THR A 60 4.28 -16.07 -11.00
CA THR A 60 3.09 -16.68 -11.56
C THR A 60 3.47 -18.09 -11.97
N ASN A 61 3.30 -19.05 -11.05
CA ASN A 61 3.27 -20.48 -11.37
C ASN A 61 2.00 -20.81 -12.16
N THR A 62 1.73 -20.08 -13.24
CA THR A 62 0.97 -20.56 -14.40
C THR A 62 1.92 -21.34 -15.31
N GLY A 63 2.72 -22.22 -14.70
CA GLY A 63 3.21 -23.42 -15.33
C GLY A 63 2.00 -24.31 -15.59
N LYS A 64 1.48 -24.15 -16.80
CA LYS A 64 0.68 -25.11 -17.56
C LYS A 64 0.93 -26.55 -17.06
N TRP A 65 0.02 -27.08 -16.24
CA TRP A 65 -0.07 -28.53 -16.04
C TRP A 65 -0.69 -29.10 -17.31
N THR A 66 0.14 -29.43 -18.29
CA THR A 66 -0.20 -30.48 -19.25
C THR A 66 0.22 -31.80 -18.64
N ASP A 67 -0.75 -32.53 -18.10
CA ASP A 67 -0.79 -33.98 -18.20
C ASP A 67 -2.15 -34.34 -18.81
#